data_AF-A0A0U3SXN2-F1
#
_entry.id   AF-A0A0U3SXN2-F1
#
_cell.length_a   1.000
_cell.length_b   1.000
_cell.length_c   1.000
_cell.angle_alpha   90.00
_cell.angle_beta   90.00
_cell.angle_gamma   90.00
#
_symmetry.space_group_name_H-M   'P 1'
#
loop_
_entity.id
_entity.type
_entity.pdbx_description
1 polymer ?
#
loop_
_entity_poly.entity_id
_entity_poly.type
_entity_poly.pdbx_seq_one_letter_code
_entity_poly.pdbx_strand_id
1 'polypeptide(L)'
;MLPPLSAGSPLPAAELDLLQIELTIAKQGGGFELGIIDKGKLTPFTCPDCHGALTQLIEGQLIRYRCHTGHAYTVSALLSEVTESVESMLYQSMRGLEEASMLLQNLGQHFADAEQPDVAALFLRKAAESGQQARLVHRSILQQEALSGDLQFQKKKLPHPAD
;
A
#
# COMPACT_ATOMS: atom_id res chain seq x y z
N MET A 1 -35.81 31.88 4.50
CA MET A 1 -35.22 31.98 3.15
C MET A 1 -33.71 31.88 3.31
N LEU A 2 -33.10 30.79 2.84
CA LEU A 2 -31.64 30.65 2.80
C LEU A 2 -31.09 31.59 1.72
N PRO A 3 -29.99 32.33 1.96
CA PRO A 3 -29.39 33.16 0.94
C PRO A 3 -28.85 32.27 -0.20
N PRO A 4 -28.83 32.76 -1.45
CA PRO A 4 -28.25 32.03 -2.56
C PRO A 4 -26.75 31.82 -2.30
N LEU A 5 -26.29 30.58 -2.48
CA LEU A 5 -24.87 30.25 -2.50
C LEU A 5 -24.20 31.08 -3.59
N SER A 6 -23.27 31.95 -3.20
CA SER A 6 -22.39 32.65 -4.14
C SER A 6 -21.64 31.60 -4.95
N ALA A 7 -21.81 31.60 -6.28
CA ALA A 7 -20.95 30.82 -7.16
C ALA A 7 -19.49 31.26 -6.92
N GLY A 8 -18.62 30.32 -6.57
CA GLY A 8 -17.20 30.59 -6.43
C GLY A 8 -16.60 31.14 -7.72
N SER A 9 -15.44 31.79 -7.62
CA SER A 9 -14.69 32.26 -8.78
C SER A 9 -14.45 31.12 -9.79
N PRO A 10 -14.55 31.38 -11.11
CA PRO A 10 -14.39 30.35 -12.13
C PRO A 10 -12.99 29.72 -12.07
N LEU A 11 -12.94 28.39 -12.21
CA LEU A 11 -11.71 27.62 -12.23
C LEU A 11 -10.87 27.98 -13.47
N PRO A 12 -9.52 27.97 -13.38
CA PRO A 12 -8.63 28.08 -14.53
C PRO A 12 -8.94 27.02 -15.59
N ALA A 13 -8.71 27.34 -16.87
CA ALA A 13 -9.05 26.44 -17.99
C ALA A 13 -8.38 25.05 -17.90
N ALA A 14 -7.14 24.98 -17.43
CA ALA A 14 -6.43 23.72 -17.22
C ALA A 14 -7.06 22.84 -16.12
N GLU A 15 -7.60 23.48 -15.07
CA GLU A 15 -8.26 22.78 -13.96
C GLU A 15 -9.67 22.32 -14.37
N LEU A 16 -10.36 23.11 -15.19
CA LEU A 16 -11.63 22.69 -15.80
C LEU A 16 -11.45 21.49 -16.75
N ASP A 17 -10.41 21.51 -17.58
CA ASP A 17 -10.08 20.39 -18.49
C ASP A 17 -9.78 19.11 -17.71
N LEU A 18 -8.94 19.20 -16.66
CA LEU A 18 -8.65 18.08 -15.79
C LEU A 18 -9.92 17.56 -15.11
N LEU A 19 -10.75 18.46 -14.54
CA LEU A 19 -12.01 18.09 -13.90
C LEU A 19 -12.99 17.41 -14.89
N GLN A 20 -13.04 17.85 -16.15
CA GLN A 20 -13.87 17.21 -17.17
C GLN A 20 -13.40 15.79 -17.50
N ILE A 21 -12.09 15.61 -17.66
CA ILE A 21 -11.49 14.29 -17.88
C ILE A 21 -11.82 13.38 -16.68
N GLU A 22 -11.66 13.89 -15.47
CA GLU A 22 -11.94 13.19 -14.22
C GLU A 22 -13.37 12.70 -14.11
N LEU A 23 -14.33 13.58 -14.40
CA LEU A 23 -15.74 13.24 -14.43
C LEU A 23 -16.06 12.20 -15.51
N THR A 24 -15.35 12.23 -16.64
CA THR A 24 -15.52 11.26 -17.72
C THR A 24 -14.99 9.89 -17.31
N ILE A 25 -13.78 9.83 -16.73
CA ILE A 25 -13.19 8.59 -16.19
C ILE A 25 -14.12 7.98 -15.13
N ALA A 26 -14.64 8.79 -14.20
CA ALA A 26 -15.53 8.31 -13.16
C ALA A 26 -16.85 7.73 -13.70
N LYS A 27 -17.34 8.23 -14.84
CA LYS A 27 -18.60 7.78 -15.45
C LYS A 27 -18.43 6.59 -16.40
N GLN A 28 -17.35 6.56 -17.17
CA GLN A 28 -17.21 5.68 -18.34
C GLN A 28 -15.89 4.89 -18.35
N GLY A 29 -14.92 5.19 -17.47
CA GLY A 29 -13.58 4.64 -17.54
C GLY A 29 -12.74 5.27 -18.65
N GLY A 30 -11.76 4.52 -19.18
CA GLY A 30 -10.96 4.94 -20.33
C GLY A 30 -9.90 6.02 -20.02
N GLY A 31 -9.35 6.02 -18.81
CA GLY A 31 -8.38 7.03 -18.39
C GLY A 31 -7.12 7.09 -19.28
N PHE A 32 -6.72 5.94 -19.82
CA PHE A 32 -5.61 5.86 -20.76
C PHE A 32 -5.92 6.60 -22.07
N GLU A 33 -7.07 6.33 -22.69
CA GLU A 33 -7.50 6.96 -23.95
C GLU A 33 -7.74 8.47 -23.80
N LEU A 34 -8.11 8.91 -22.60
CA LEU A 34 -8.30 10.32 -22.25
C LEU A 34 -6.98 11.05 -21.94
N GLY A 35 -5.82 10.36 -22.06
CA GLY A 35 -4.50 10.98 -21.91
C GLY A 35 -4.18 11.41 -20.48
N ILE A 36 -4.73 10.73 -19.47
CA ILE A 36 -4.56 11.14 -18.06
C ILE A 36 -3.09 11.17 -17.60
N ILE A 37 -2.24 10.34 -18.22
CA ILE A 37 -0.80 10.29 -17.97
C ILE A 37 -0.15 11.63 -18.35
N ASP A 38 -0.61 12.24 -19.44
CA ASP A 38 -0.05 13.48 -19.98
C ASP A 38 -0.53 14.72 -19.21
N LYS A 39 -1.49 14.56 -18.31
CA LYS A 39 -2.05 15.64 -17.47
C LYS A 39 -1.28 15.87 -16.18
N GLY A 40 -0.23 15.10 -15.93
CA GLY A 40 0.55 15.19 -14.71
C GLY A 40 2.02 14.82 -14.87
N LYS A 41 2.70 14.67 -13.73
CA LYS A 41 4.10 14.25 -13.67
C LYS A 41 4.18 12.76 -13.41
N LEU A 42 4.82 12.00 -14.30
CA LEU A 42 5.11 10.59 -14.06
C LEU A 42 6.01 10.41 -12.82
N THR A 43 5.71 9.41 -12.00
CA THR A 43 6.41 9.13 -10.75
C THR A 43 7.05 7.74 -10.77
N PRO A 44 8.04 7.46 -9.91
CA PRO A 44 8.57 6.12 -9.71
C PRO A 44 7.65 5.24 -8.82
N PHE A 45 6.52 5.76 -8.33
CA PHE A 45 5.59 4.99 -7.51
C PHE A 45 4.70 4.10 -8.37
N THR A 46 4.38 2.92 -7.84
CA THR A 46 3.53 1.93 -8.50
C THR A 46 2.16 1.87 -7.83
N CYS A 47 1.13 1.68 -8.64
CA CYS A 47 -0.23 1.43 -8.19
C CYS A 47 -0.27 0.15 -7.33
N PRO A 48 -0.74 0.22 -6.07
CA PRO A 48 -0.85 -0.96 -5.21
C PRO A 48 -1.69 -2.09 -5.80
N ASP A 49 -2.72 -1.76 -6.60
CA ASP A 49 -3.65 -2.75 -7.15
C ASP A 49 -3.15 -3.46 -8.41
N CYS A 50 -2.43 -2.74 -9.28
CA CYS A 50 -2.05 -3.27 -10.61
C CYS A 50 -0.57 -3.12 -10.97
N HIS A 51 0.24 -2.59 -10.06
CA HIS A 51 1.69 -2.41 -10.21
C HIS A 51 2.13 -1.50 -11.38
N GLY A 52 1.19 -0.82 -12.05
CA GLY A 52 1.48 0.18 -13.07
C GLY A 52 2.02 1.49 -12.50
N ALA A 53 2.83 2.21 -13.27
CA ALA A 53 3.37 3.50 -12.86
C ALA A 53 2.25 4.54 -12.58
N LEU A 54 2.45 5.36 -11.55
CA LEU A 54 1.53 6.42 -11.16
C LEU A 54 1.93 7.78 -11.74
N THR A 55 0.93 8.54 -12.13
CA THR A 55 1.03 9.96 -12.53
C THR A 55 0.54 10.84 -11.40
N GLN A 56 1.33 11.83 -10.99
CA GLN A 56 0.97 12.83 -9.99
C GLN A 56 0.24 14.00 -10.65
N LEU A 57 -0.93 14.32 -10.13
CA LEU A 57 -1.75 15.47 -10.50
C LEU A 57 -1.77 16.47 -9.34
N ILE A 58 -1.63 17.75 -9.64
CA ILE A 58 -1.68 18.85 -8.67
C ILE A 58 -2.82 19.78 -9.04
N GLU A 59 -3.83 19.86 -8.17
CA GLU A 59 -5.04 20.67 -8.30
C GLU A 59 -5.09 21.66 -7.14
N GLY A 60 -4.52 22.85 -7.35
CA GLY A 60 -4.32 23.83 -6.27
C GLY A 60 -3.43 23.28 -5.16
N GLN A 61 -4.01 23.00 -3.98
CA GLN A 61 -3.31 22.41 -2.83
C GLN A 61 -3.50 20.89 -2.72
N LEU A 62 -4.30 20.28 -3.61
CA LEU A 62 -4.56 18.85 -3.61
C LEU A 62 -3.54 18.11 -4.48
N ILE A 63 -2.99 17.03 -3.95
CA ILE A 63 -2.13 16.11 -4.68
C ILE A 63 -2.88 14.78 -4.83
N ARG A 64 -3.02 14.33 -6.08
CA ARG A 64 -3.63 13.04 -6.43
C ARG A 64 -2.67 12.22 -7.26
N TYR A 65 -2.81 10.91 -7.18
CA TYR A 65 -2.07 9.96 -7.99
C TYR A 65 -3.02 9.14 -8.83
N ARG A 66 -2.66 8.89 -10.08
CA ARG A 66 -3.47 8.08 -11.00
C ARG A 66 -2.67 7.02 -11.70
N CYS A 67 -3.25 5.84 -11.79
CA CYS A 67 -2.80 4.79 -12.68
C CYS A 67 -3.48 4.94 -14.04
N HIS A 68 -2.79 4.53 -15.10
CA HIS A 68 -3.33 4.51 -16.46
C HIS A 68 -4.55 3.60 -16.64
N THR A 69 -4.72 2.61 -15.75
CA THR A 69 -5.87 1.71 -15.72
C THR A 69 -7.12 2.29 -15.05
N GLY A 70 -7.00 3.47 -14.41
CA GLY A 70 -8.13 4.18 -13.80
C GLY A 70 -8.10 4.28 -12.27
N HIS A 71 -7.20 3.58 -11.57
CA HIS A 71 -7.05 3.72 -10.11
C HIS A 71 -6.60 5.13 -9.73
N ALA A 72 -7.10 5.62 -8.60
CA ALA A 72 -6.85 6.98 -8.15
C ALA A 72 -6.69 7.03 -6.64
N TYR A 73 -5.71 7.79 -6.17
CA TYR A 73 -5.38 7.89 -4.76
C TYR A 73 -5.17 9.35 -4.36
N THR A 74 -5.60 9.71 -3.16
CA THR A 74 -5.02 10.87 -2.45
C THR A 74 -3.66 10.47 -1.89
N VAL A 75 -2.85 11.43 -1.42
CA VAL A 75 -1.58 11.12 -0.73
C VAL A 75 -1.81 10.19 0.47
N SER A 76 -2.85 10.48 1.26
CA SER A 76 -3.27 9.69 2.42
C SER A 76 -3.59 8.24 2.05
N ALA A 77 -4.46 8.08 1.04
CA ALA A 77 -4.89 6.76 0.60
C ALA A 77 -3.71 5.97 0.02
N LEU A 78 -2.88 6.60 -0.82
CA LEU A 78 -1.73 5.92 -1.39
C LEU A 78 -0.76 5.42 -0.31
N LEU A 79 -0.49 6.23 0.72
CA LEU A 79 0.39 5.83 1.81
C LEU A 79 -0.20 4.65 2.59
N SER A 80 -1.50 4.71 2.91
CA SER A 80 -2.22 3.64 3.59
C SER A 80 -2.14 2.32 2.80
N GLU A 81 -2.46 2.36 1.51
CA GLU A 81 -2.44 1.18 0.62
C GLU A 81 -1.02 0.59 0.49
N VAL A 82 0.00 1.44 0.38
CA VAL A 82 1.39 0.97 0.34
C VAL A 82 1.76 0.28 1.66
N THR A 83 1.37 0.83 2.81
CA THR A 83 1.65 0.19 4.10
C THR A 83 0.88 -1.12 4.30
N GLU A 84 -0.39 -1.16 3.90
CA GLU A 84 -1.21 -2.37 3.98
C GLU A 84 -0.68 -3.46 3.05
N SER A 85 -0.21 -3.10 1.86
CA SER A 85 0.47 -4.02 0.95
C SER A 85 1.73 -4.64 1.57
N VAL A 86 2.56 -3.82 2.24
CA VAL A 86 3.74 -4.30 2.97
C VAL A 86 3.35 -5.28 4.09
N GLU A 87 2.34 -4.92 4.89
CA GLU A 87 1.85 -5.77 5.98
C GLU A 87 1.36 -7.13 5.44
N SER A 88 0.56 -7.11 4.37
CA SER A 88 0.07 -8.32 3.70
C SER A 88 1.21 -9.21 3.20
N MET A 89 2.24 -8.63 2.55
CA MET A 89 3.41 -9.38 2.10
C MET A 89 4.20 -10.00 3.25
N LEU A 90 4.34 -9.29 4.38
CA LEU A 90 5.00 -9.82 5.57
C LEU A 90 4.19 -10.98 6.17
N TYR A 91 2.87 -10.87 6.28
CA TYR A 91 2.01 -11.97 6.75
C TYR A 91 2.13 -13.21 5.86
N GLN A 92 2.13 -13.02 4.54
CA GLN A 92 2.30 -14.13 3.59
C GLN A 92 3.66 -14.80 3.75
N SER A 93 4.72 -14.00 3.96
CA SER A 93 6.08 -14.50 4.19
C SER A 93 6.18 -15.27 5.51
N MET A 94 5.59 -14.75 6.58
CA MET A 94 5.52 -15.43 7.88
C MET A 94 4.81 -16.78 7.77
N ARG A 95 3.63 -16.80 7.14
CA ARG A 95 2.87 -18.03 6.90
C ARG A 95 3.70 -19.06 6.13
N GLY A 96 4.40 -18.65 5.06
CA GLY A 96 5.26 -19.55 4.30
C GLY A 96 6.42 -20.13 5.13
N LEU A 97 7.00 -19.35 6.04
CA LEU A 97 8.04 -19.81 6.97
C LEU A 97 7.49 -20.80 8.02
N GLU A 98 6.27 -20.59 8.49
CA GLU A 98 5.57 -21.51 9.40
C GLU A 98 5.26 -22.84 8.71
N GLU A 99 4.71 -22.79 7.49
CA GLU A 99 4.45 -23.97 6.66
C GLU A 99 5.74 -24.75 6.37
N ALA A 100 6.84 -24.06 6.06
CA ALA A 100 8.16 -24.68 5.90
C ALA A 100 8.64 -25.36 7.19
N SER A 101 8.50 -24.69 8.34
CA SER A 101 8.83 -25.27 9.65
C SER A 101 8.04 -26.54 9.93
N MET A 102 6.73 -26.54 9.67
CA MET A 102 5.86 -27.69 9.87
C MET A 102 6.24 -28.87 8.96
N LEU A 103 6.49 -28.60 7.68
CA LEU A 103 6.93 -29.63 6.73
C LEU A 103 8.27 -30.25 7.15
N LEU A 104 9.23 -29.42 7.54
CA LEU A 104 10.54 -29.87 8.00
C LEU A 104 10.46 -30.67 9.31
N GLN A 105 9.55 -30.31 10.23
CA GLN A 105 9.27 -31.11 11.43
C GLN A 105 8.74 -32.51 11.06
N ASN A 106 7.76 -32.57 10.16
CA ASN A 106 7.18 -33.84 9.71
C ASN A 106 8.23 -34.75 9.05
N LEU A 107 9.08 -34.19 8.19
CA LEU A 107 10.18 -34.94 7.57
C LEU A 107 11.22 -35.38 8.60
N GLY A 108 11.57 -34.50 9.56
CA GLY A 108 12.47 -34.84 10.66
C GLY A 108 11.96 -36.03 11.47
N GLN A 109 10.68 -36.04 11.82
CA GLN A 109 10.06 -37.17 12.52
C GLN A 109 10.06 -38.45 11.67
N HIS A 110 9.70 -38.34 10.38
CA HIS A 110 9.71 -39.48 9.47
C HIS A 110 11.09 -40.16 9.38
N PHE A 111 12.16 -39.38 9.26
CA PHE A 111 13.52 -39.93 9.20
C PHE A 111 14.01 -40.44 10.56
N ALA A 112 13.50 -39.91 11.68
CA ALA A 112 13.76 -40.45 13.00
C ALA A 112 13.14 -41.85 13.15
N ASP A 113 11.89 -42.01 12.70
CA ASP A 113 11.17 -43.28 12.71
C ASP A 113 11.80 -44.32 11.76
N ALA A 114 12.46 -43.86 10.70
CA ALA A 114 13.21 -44.69 9.75
C ALA A 114 14.66 -44.99 10.19
N GLU A 115 15.01 -44.73 11.45
CA GLU A 115 16.34 -44.96 12.04
C GLU A 115 17.49 -44.22 11.30
N GLN A 116 17.20 -43.03 10.76
CA GLN A 116 18.18 -42.15 10.09
C GLN A 116 18.41 -40.87 10.91
N PRO A 117 19.13 -40.95 12.06
CA PRO A 117 19.21 -39.86 13.03
C PRO A 117 19.91 -38.61 12.50
N ASP A 118 20.94 -38.75 11.68
CA ASP A 118 21.67 -37.61 11.11
C ASP A 118 20.80 -36.80 10.14
N VAL A 119 19.99 -37.50 9.34
CA VAL A 119 19.04 -36.88 8.41
C VAL A 119 17.92 -36.20 9.19
N ALA A 120 17.33 -36.89 10.17
CA ALA A 120 16.32 -36.33 11.06
C ALA A 120 16.80 -35.04 11.75
N ALA A 121 18.00 -35.07 12.33
CA ALA A 121 18.59 -33.92 13.01
C ALA A 121 18.80 -32.71 12.08
N LEU A 122 19.16 -32.95 10.81
CA LEU A 122 19.25 -31.89 9.81
C LEU A 122 17.90 -31.21 9.58
N PHE A 123 16.84 -31.99 9.35
CA PHE A 123 15.49 -31.46 9.11
C PHE A 123 14.93 -30.71 10.33
N LEU A 124 15.06 -31.27 11.52
CA LEU A 124 14.59 -30.65 12.76
C LEU A 124 15.30 -29.32 13.06
N ARG A 125 16.60 -29.24 12.81
CA ARG A 125 17.36 -27.98 12.91
C ARG A 125 16.84 -26.93 11.94
N LYS A 126 16.65 -27.28 10.66
CA LYS A 126 16.10 -26.34 9.66
C LYS A 126 14.67 -25.90 9.99
N ALA A 127 13.88 -26.77 10.60
CA ALA A 127 12.56 -26.40 11.08
C ALA A 127 12.65 -25.32 12.17
N ALA A 128 13.53 -25.51 13.16
CA ALA A 128 13.73 -24.53 14.23
C ALA A 128 14.19 -23.16 13.69
N GLU A 129 15.09 -23.17 12.69
CA GLU A 129 15.55 -21.96 11.98
C GLU A 129 14.38 -21.25 11.27
N SER A 130 13.57 -21.99 10.50
CA SER A 130 12.40 -21.44 9.78
C SER A 130 11.37 -20.85 10.75
N GLY A 131 11.08 -21.56 11.85
CA GLY A 131 10.19 -21.06 12.91
C GLY A 131 10.74 -19.83 13.62
N GLN A 132 12.07 -19.70 13.76
CA GLN A 132 12.70 -18.49 14.29
C GLN A 132 12.54 -17.30 13.33
N GLN A 133 12.73 -17.52 12.02
CA GLN A 133 12.52 -16.49 11.02
C GLN A 133 11.06 -16.02 11.00
N ALA A 134 10.08 -16.94 11.07
CA ALA A 134 8.67 -16.59 11.17
C ALA A 134 8.38 -15.66 12.35
N ARG A 135 8.94 -15.96 13.54
CA ARG A 135 8.79 -15.10 14.73
C ARG A 135 9.38 -13.71 14.56
N LEU A 136 10.47 -13.57 13.82
CA LEU A 136 11.05 -12.26 13.52
C LEU A 136 10.13 -11.45 12.61
N VAL A 137 9.58 -12.07 11.57
CA VAL A 137 8.61 -11.41 10.67
C VAL A 137 7.35 -11.01 11.43
N HIS A 138 6.79 -11.90 12.27
CA HIS A 138 5.64 -11.60 13.11
C HIS A 138 5.88 -10.39 14.02
N ARG A 139 7.07 -10.29 14.62
CA ARG A 139 7.43 -9.13 15.44
C ARG A 139 7.45 -7.84 14.63
N SER A 140 8.00 -7.87 13.40
CA SER A 140 8.01 -6.70 12.52
C SER A 140 6.60 -6.24 12.16
N ILE A 141 5.67 -7.18 11.91
CA ILE A 141 4.26 -6.87 11.64
C ILE A 141 3.63 -6.14 12.84
N LEU A 142 3.82 -6.65 14.06
CA LEU A 142 3.25 -6.03 15.27
C LEU A 142 3.82 -4.64 15.58
N GLN A 143 5.00 -4.32 15.05
CA GLN A 143 5.65 -3.02 15.23
C GLN A 143 5.30 -2.02 14.12
N GLN A 144 4.64 -2.48 13.05
CA GLN A 144 4.27 -1.62 11.94
C GLN A 144 3.09 -0.74 12.35
N GLU A 145 3.31 0.57 12.42
CA GLU A 145 2.21 1.53 12.55
C GLU A 145 1.53 1.72 11.19
N ALA A 146 0.20 1.70 11.16
CA ALA A 146 -0.56 2.07 9.98
C ALA A 146 -0.30 3.56 9.69
N LEU A 147 0.42 3.84 8.60
CA LEU A 147 0.69 5.20 8.17
C LEU A 147 -0.48 5.70 7.31
N SER A 148 -1.60 6.05 7.96
CA SER A 148 -2.70 6.73 7.27
C SER A 148 -2.51 8.25 7.30
N GLY A 149 -3.14 8.97 6.37
CA GLY A 149 -3.12 10.43 6.34
C GLY A 149 -3.82 11.12 7.52
N ASP A 150 -4.31 10.38 8.51
CA ASP A 150 -4.80 10.93 9.79
C ASP A 150 -3.71 11.63 10.60
N LEU A 151 -2.45 11.55 10.16
CA LEU A 151 -1.36 12.43 10.58
C LEU A 151 -1.73 13.93 10.50
N GLN A 152 -2.65 14.31 9.59
CA GLN A 152 -3.16 15.68 9.52
C GLN A 152 -4.01 16.09 10.75
N PHE A 153 -4.66 15.15 11.43
CA PHE A 153 -5.43 15.43 12.65
C PHE A 153 -4.53 15.63 13.88
N GLN A 154 -3.29 15.13 13.85
CA GLN A 154 -2.32 15.37 14.92
C GLN A 154 -1.77 16.81 14.93
N LYS A 155 -1.85 17.55 13.81
CA LYS A 155 -1.43 18.97 13.74
C LYS A 155 -2.20 19.89 14.70
N LYS A 156 -3.40 19.49 15.18
CA LYS A 156 -4.16 20.25 16.20
C LYS A 156 -3.56 20.16 17.62
N LYS A 157 -2.48 19.39 17.83
CA LYS A 157 -1.76 19.26 19.10
C LYS A 157 -0.29 19.72 19.05
N LEU A 158 0.10 20.51 18.05
CA LEU A 158 1.39 21.22 18.13
C LEU A 158 1.16 22.54 18.87
N PRO A 159 1.80 22.78 20.03
CA PRO A 159 1.72 24.06 20.69
C PRO A 159 2.24 25.14 19.75
N HIS A 160 1.46 26.22 19.62
CA HIS A 160 1.90 27.45 18.97
C HIS A 160 3.20 27.89 19.67
N PRO A 161 4.30 28.20 18.94
CA PRO A 161 5.39 28.92 19.58
C PRO A 161 4.81 30.22 20.13
N ALA A 162 4.97 30.41 21.43
CA ALA A 162 4.70 31.67 22.09
C ALA A 162 5.76 32.66 21.59
N ASP A 163 5.29 33.75 20.96
CA ASP A 163 5.90 35.08 20.96
C ASP A 163 4.82 36.11 20.60
#